data_AF-A0A7Z9WD57-F1
#
_entry.id   AF-A0A7Z9WD57-F1
#
_cell.length_a   1.000
_cell.length_b   1.000
_cell.length_c   1.000
_cell.angle_alpha   90.00
_cell.angle_beta   90.00
_cell.angle_gamma   90.00
#
_symmetry.space_group_name_H-M   'P 1'
#
loop_
_entity.id
_entity.type
_entity.pdbx_description
1 polymer ?
#
loop_
_entity_poly.entity_id
_entity_poly.type
_entity_poly.pdbx_seq_one_letter_code
_entity_poly.pdbx_strand_id
1 'polypeptide(L)' 'AEYERQMLEFLESRYPEILNEIKEKNDISDELDAKMKKALDEFKTVFQPPTK' A
#
# COMPACT_ATOMS: atom_id res chain seq x y z
N ALA A 1 -5.27 5.57 12.42
CA ALA A 1 -4.37 6.74 12.32
C ALA A 1 -2.91 6.35 12.04
N GLU A 2 -2.14 5.81 12.99
CA GLU A 2 -0.71 5.45 12.72
C GLU A 2 -0.53 4.32 11.70
N TYR A 3 -1.41 3.31 11.73
CA TYR A 3 -1.44 2.24 10.74
C TYR A 3 -1.59 2.79 9.32
N GLU A 4 -2.57 3.67 9.09
CA GLU A 4 -2.83 4.25 7.77
C GLU A 4 -1.68 5.14 7.30
N ARG A 5 -1.06 5.91 8.19
CA ARG A 5 0.13 6.71 7.84
C ARG A 5 1.29 5.82 7.40
N GLN A 6 1.65 4.81 8.20
CA GLN A 6 2.73 3.89 7.84
C GLN A 6 2.41 3.09 6.58
N MET A 7 1.15 2.67 6.40
CA MET A 7 0.70 1.98 5.19
C MET A 7 0.83 2.88 3.96
N LEU A 8 0.41 4.14 4.06
CA LEU A 8 0.54 5.13 2.98
C LEU A 8 2.01 5.41 2.67
N GLU A 9 2.85 5.66 3.67
CA GLU A 9 4.29 5.87 3.47
C GLU A 9 4.97 4.65 2.86
N PHE A 10 4.60 3.45 3.29
CA PHE A 10 5.10 2.20 2.71
C PHE A 10 4.67 2.04 1.25
N LEU A 11 3.40 2.29 0.94
CA LEU A 11 2.89 2.24 -0.43
C LEU A 11 3.52 3.31 -1.31
N GLU A 12 3.69 4.55 -0.82
CA GLU A 12 4.38 5.63 -1.55
C GLU A 12 5.87 5.32 -1.77
N SER A 13 6.53 4.70 -0.81
CA SER A 13 7.97 4.42 -0.89
C SER A 13 8.29 3.16 -1.71
N ARG A 14 7.50 2.09 -1.53
CA ARG A 14 7.76 0.77 -2.12
C ARG A 14 6.96 0.53 -3.40
N TYR A 15 5.76 1.10 -3.49
CA TYR A 15 4.82 0.89 -4.59
C TYR A 15 4.22 2.20 -5.14
N PRO A 16 5.03 3.23 -5.47
CA PRO A 16 4.53 4.49 -6.01
C PRO A 16 3.79 4.30 -7.34
N GLU A 17 4.11 3.24 -8.08
CA GLU A 17 3.40 2.85 -9.29
C GLU A 17 1.92 2.55 -9.04
N ILE A 18 1.59 1.90 -7.92
CA ILE A 18 0.20 1.57 -7.57
C ILE A 18 -0.57 2.87 -7.33
N LEU A 19 0.01 3.80 -6.57
CA LEU A 19 -0.63 5.08 -6.28
C LEU A 19 -0.74 5.98 -7.51
N ASN A 20 0.26 6.00 -8.39
CA ASN A 20 0.18 6.72 -9.66
C ASN A 20 -0.88 6.11 -10.57
N GLU A 21 -0.94 4.78 -10.67
CA GLU A 21 -1.91 4.09 -11.50
C GLU A 21 -3.35 4.28 -10.98
N ILE A 22 -3.57 4.27 -9.65
CA ILE A 22 -4.86 4.65 -9.04
C ILE A 22 -5.21 6.10 -9.37
N LYS A 23 -4.26 7.04 -9.24
CA LYS A 23 -4.51 8.46 -9.51
C LYS A 23 -4.81 8.73 -10.99
N GLU A 24 -4.12 8.05 -11.91
CA GLU A 24 -4.32 8.21 -13.35
C GLU A 24 -5.59 7.49 -13.82
N LYS A 25 -5.69 6.18 -13.56
CA LYS A 25 -6.78 5.36 -14.09
C LYS A 25 -8.08 5.55 -13.32
N ASN A 26 -8.02 5.94 -12.04
CA ASN A 26 -9.15 5.92 -11.12
C ASN A 26 -9.89 4.57 -11.12
N ASP A 27 -9.17 3.51 -11.47
CA ASP A 27 -9.68 2.16 -11.66
C ASP A 27 -8.71 1.17 -11.02
N ILE A 28 -9.25 0.21 -10.29
CA ILE A 28 -8.48 -0.86 -9.67
C ILE A 28 -8.65 -2.10 -10.55
N SER A 29 -7.75 -2.23 -11.53
CA SER A 29 -7.66 -3.43 -12.36
C SER A 29 -7.24 -4.64 -11.52
N ASP A 30 -7.52 -5.86 -12.00
CA ASP A 30 -7.11 -7.10 -11.30
C ASP A 30 -5.60 -7.16 -11.02
N GLU A 31 -4.79 -6.60 -11.93
CA GLU A 31 -3.34 -6.49 -11.76
C GLU A 31 -2.99 -5.56 -10.60
N LEU A 32 -3.68 -4.43 -10.50
CA LEU A 32 -3.48 -3.45 -9.45
C LEU A 32 -3.96 -4.00 -8.09
N ASP A 33 -5.10 -4.70 -8.04
CA ASP A 33 -5.58 -5.39 -6.84
C ASP A 33 -4.56 -6.43 -6.36
N ALA A 34 -4.01 -7.24 -7.28
CA ALA A 34 -2.99 -8.23 -6.96
C ALA A 34 -1.70 -7.59 -6.42
N LYS A 35 -1.26 -6.48 -7.02
CA LYS A 35 -0.10 -5.71 -6.53
C LYS A 35 -0.39 -5.12 -5.14
N MET A 36 -1.58 -4.56 -4.94
CA MET A 36 -1.95 -3.94 -3.67
C MET A 36 -2.09 -4.98 -2.56
N LYS A 37 -2.64 -6.17 -2.85
CA LYS A 37 -2.63 -7.32 -1.94
C LYS A 37 -1.22 -7.74 -1.54
N LYS A 38 -0.30 -7.87 -2.51
CA LYS A 38 1.10 -8.20 -2.22
C LYS A 38 1.77 -7.14 -1.35
N ALA A 39 1.56 -5.86 -1.67
CA ALA A 39 2.06 -4.75 -0.89
C ALA A 39 1.52 -4.75 0.54
N LEU A 40 0.23 -5.04 0.73
CA LEU A 40 -0.39 -5.18 2.05
C LEU A 40 0.13 -6.40 2.82
N ASP A 41 0.44 -7.50 2.14
CA ASP A 41 0.99 -8.71 2.76
C ASP A 41 2.42 -8.46 3.25
N GLU A 42 3.27 -7.88 2.40
CA GLU A 42 4.59 -7.38 2.78
C GLU A 42 4.48 -6.37 3.93
N PHE A 43 3.56 -5.41 3.81
CA PHE A 43 3.33 -4.41 4.85
C PHE A 43 3.02 -5.06 6.18
N LYS A 44 2.14 -6.07 6.26
CA LYS A 44 1.83 -6.78 7.52
C LYS A 44 3.06 -7.43 8.16
N THR A 45 4.03 -7.87 7.37
CA THR A 45 5.27 -8.49 7.90
C THR A 45 6.24 -7.46 8.46
N VAL A 46 6.29 -6.25 7.88
CA VAL A 46 7.15 -5.14 8.33
C VAL A 46 6.44 -4.19 9.29
N PHE A 47 5.12 -4.20 9.31
CA PHE A 47 4.29 -3.34 10.13
C PHE A 47 4.46 -3.75 11.57
N GLN A 48 5.08 -2.86 12.33
CA GLN A 48 5.20 -3.00 13.76
C GLN A 48 4.05 -2.19 14.37
N PRO A 49 3.07 -2.84 15.01
CA PRO A 49 2.04 -2.10 15.72
C PRO A 49 2.73 -1.20 16.75
N PRO A 50 2.34 0.08 16.86
CA PRO A 50 2.86 0.92 17.92
C PRO A 50 2.42 0.30 19.24
N THR A 51 3.35 -0.42 19.88
CA THR A 51 3.18 -0.92 21.25
C THR A 51 2.95 0.29 22.13
N LYS A 52 1.73 0.40 22.66
CA LYS A 52 1.37 1.40 23.68
C LYS A 52 2.19 1.21 24.95
#